data_AF-A0A9X0I560-F1
#
_entry.id   AF-A0A9X0I560-F1
#
_cell.length_a   1.000
_cell.length_b   1.000
_cell.length_c   1.000
_cell.angle_alpha   90.00
_cell.angle_beta   90.00
_cell.angle_gamma   90.00
#
_symmetry.space_group_name_H-M   'P 1'
#
loop_
_entity.id
_entity.type
_entity.pdbx_description
1 polymer ?
#
loop_
_entity_poly.entity_id
_entity_poly.type
_entity_poly.pdbx_seq_one_letter_code
_entity_poly.pdbx_strand_id
1 'polypeptide(L)'
;MHRLSANPHLTHLLLANEFFVRLTAHARHHPGTSLDRWWSETTTTKQFRTITADGHGLWSSGDTTVGFFLEADTGTEPLGRVVAKLDRYAQLTRRGGPRYPVLFWLGSAHREEHLHRLLGGEVPCATATHAADPADAVWLAAGTTARVRLADLPSDHGQPVADNPTFDDDGVFLT
;
A
#
# COMPACT_ATOMS: atom_id res chain seq x y z
N MET A 1 -29.19 -21.09 -14.28
CA MET A 1 -27.82 -20.57 -14.44
C MET A 1 -27.23 -20.42 -13.05
N HIS A 2 -26.33 -21.34 -12.67
CA HIS A 2 -25.87 -21.52 -11.29
C HIS A 2 -24.76 -20.49 -11.00
N ARG A 3 -25.04 -19.45 -10.20
CA ARG A 3 -24.00 -18.58 -9.65
C ARG A 3 -23.26 -19.38 -8.58
N LEU A 4 -22.07 -19.89 -8.92
CA LEU A 4 -21.08 -20.24 -7.92
C LEU A 4 -20.92 -19.01 -7.03
N SER A 5 -21.18 -19.16 -5.73
CA SER A 5 -21.03 -18.09 -4.75
C SER A 5 -19.57 -17.62 -4.78
N ALA A 6 -19.29 -16.46 -5.39
CA ALA A 6 -17.97 -15.87 -5.36
C ALA A 6 -17.63 -15.58 -3.90
N ASN A 7 -16.61 -16.25 -3.35
CA ASN A 7 -16.10 -15.98 -2.01
C ASN A 7 -15.44 -14.59 -2.03
N PRO A 8 -16.02 -13.56 -1.38
CA PRO A 8 -15.49 -12.20 -1.44
C PRO A 8 -14.05 -12.11 -0.89
N HIS A 9 -13.72 -12.96 0.08
CA HIS A 9 -12.37 -13.04 0.64
C HIS A 9 -11.36 -13.56 -0.38
N LEU A 10 -11.73 -14.56 -1.18
CA LEU A 10 -10.84 -15.06 -2.24
C LEU A 10 -10.58 -14.01 -3.31
N THR A 11 -11.62 -13.28 -3.74
CA THR A 11 -11.48 -12.19 -4.72
C THR A 11 -10.49 -11.14 -4.22
N HIS A 12 -10.63 -10.74 -2.96
CA HIS A 12 -9.76 -9.77 -2.33
C HIS A 12 -8.31 -10.25 -2.21
N LEU A 13 -8.09 -11.49 -1.75
CA LEU A 13 -6.75 -12.10 -1.70
C LEU A 13 -6.08 -12.19 -3.07
N LEU A 14 -6.83 -12.58 -4.11
CA LEU A 14 -6.29 -12.64 -5.48
C LEU A 14 -5.89 -11.25 -5.97
N LEU A 15 -6.71 -10.24 -5.71
CA LEU A 15 -6.42 -8.86 -6.10
C LEU A 15 -5.18 -8.31 -5.39
N ALA A 16 -5.07 -8.52 -4.07
CA ALA A 16 -3.89 -8.10 -3.31
C ALA A 16 -2.62 -8.81 -3.83
N ASN A 17 -2.68 -10.12 -4.10
CA ASN A 17 -1.54 -10.84 -4.65
C ASN A 17 -1.18 -10.40 -6.08
N GLU A 18 -2.18 -10.10 -6.91
CA GLU A 18 -1.94 -9.61 -8.27
C GLU A 18 -1.12 -8.32 -8.28
N PHE A 19 -1.39 -7.41 -7.34
CA PHE A 19 -0.61 -6.19 -7.16
C PHE A 19 0.90 -6.47 -7.04
N PHE A 20 1.28 -7.32 -6.08
CA PHE A 20 2.68 -7.64 -5.82
C PHE A 20 3.32 -8.48 -6.93
N VAL A 21 2.53 -9.36 -7.58
CA VAL A 21 2.98 -10.10 -8.76
C VAL A 21 3.32 -9.15 -9.91
N ARG A 22 2.52 -8.11 -10.14
CA ARG A 22 2.82 -7.09 -11.16
C ARG A 22 4.11 -6.34 -10.85
N LEU A 23 4.33 -5.91 -9.61
CA LEU A 23 5.60 -5.29 -9.20
C LEU A 23 6.79 -6.23 -9.40
N THR A 24 6.65 -7.50 -8.99
CA THR A 24 7.69 -8.51 -9.17
C THR A 24 8.00 -8.76 -10.65
N ALA A 25 6.97 -8.83 -11.49
CA ALA A 25 7.13 -9.00 -12.94
C ALA A 25 7.81 -7.77 -13.56
N HIS A 26 7.42 -6.56 -13.17
CA HIS A 26 8.06 -5.33 -13.60
C HIS A 26 9.56 -5.34 -13.26
N ALA A 27 9.92 -5.64 -12.01
CA ALA A 27 11.31 -5.66 -11.55
C ALA A 27 12.22 -6.60 -12.36
N ARG A 28 11.69 -7.75 -12.82
CA ARG A 28 12.46 -8.69 -13.66
C ARG A 28 12.88 -8.12 -15.01
N HIS A 29 12.17 -7.13 -15.52
CA HIS A 29 12.41 -6.53 -16.83
C HIS A 29 13.01 -5.12 -16.75
N HIS A 30 13.14 -4.55 -15.56
CA HIS A 30 13.59 -3.17 -15.35
C HIS A 30 14.77 -3.15 -14.37
N PRO A 31 16.02 -3.23 -14.88
CA PRO A 31 17.22 -3.14 -14.05
C PRO A 31 17.19 -1.89 -13.17
N GLY A 32 17.63 -2.05 -11.92
CA GLY A 32 17.60 -0.97 -10.93
C GLY A 32 16.25 -0.81 -10.22
N THR A 33 15.27 -1.71 -10.46
CA THR A 33 14.06 -1.81 -9.65
C THR A 33 13.96 -3.16 -8.96
N SER A 34 13.43 -3.19 -7.73
CA SER A 34 13.21 -4.43 -6.98
C SER A 34 12.04 -4.30 -6.00
N LEU A 35 11.34 -5.41 -5.79
CA LEU A 35 10.43 -5.58 -4.66
C LEU A 35 11.18 -6.34 -3.57
N ASP A 36 11.85 -5.59 -2.68
CA ASP A 36 12.73 -6.15 -1.66
C ASP A 36 11.93 -6.88 -0.57
N ARG A 37 10.71 -6.40 -0.33
CA ARG A 37 9.79 -7.01 0.64
C ARG A 37 8.39 -7.14 0.07
N TRP A 38 7.80 -8.30 0.35
CA TRP A 38 6.37 -8.56 0.18
C TRP A 38 5.83 -9.32 1.39
N TRP A 39 4.98 -8.65 2.17
CA TRP A 39 4.21 -9.26 3.26
C TRP A 39 2.73 -9.32 2.90
N SER A 40 2.13 -10.50 3.13
CA SER A 40 0.68 -10.72 3.03
C SER A 40 -0.09 -9.98 4.12
N GLU A 41 -1.41 -9.82 3.97
CA GLU A 41 -2.32 -9.30 5.02
C GLU A 41 -2.04 -9.91 6.41
N THR A 42 -1.88 -11.23 6.47
CA THR A 42 -1.64 -11.95 7.74
C THR A 42 -0.30 -11.55 8.36
N THR A 43 0.76 -11.50 7.56
CA THR A 43 2.08 -11.09 8.04
C THR A 43 2.08 -9.62 8.43
N THR A 44 1.50 -8.75 7.60
CA THR A 44 1.41 -7.31 7.86
C THR A 44 0.64 -7.02 9.14
N THR A 45 -0.51 -7.66 9.36
CA THR A 45 -1.30 -7.52 10.60
C THR A 45 -0.53 -8.04 11.82
N LYS A 46 0.24 -9.12 11.66
CA LYS A 46 1.08 -9.67 12.74
C LYS A 46 2.21 -8.70 13.13
N GLN A 47 2.86 -8.10 12.14
CA GLN A 47 4.00 -7.20 12.34
C GLN A 47 3.57 -5.79 12.77
N PHE A 48 2.55 -5.23 12.13
CA PHE A 48 1.98 -3.93 12.44
C PHE A 48 0.61 -4.06 13.12
N ARG A 49 0.62 -4.48 14.39
CA ARG A 49 -0.57 -4.87 15.17
C ARG A 49 -1.71 -3.85 15.23
N THR A 50 -1.45 -2.59 14.94
CA THR A 50 -2.44 -1.50 14.98
C THR A 50 -3.27 -1.42 13.69
N ILE A 51 -2.77 -1.93 12.57
CA ILE A 51 -3.40 -1.84 11.25
C ILE A 51 -3.75 -3.22 10.69
N THR A 52 -4.62 -3.23 9.68
CA THR A 52 -5.03 -4.43 8.95
C THR A 52 -4.97 -4.13 7.46
N ALA A 53 -3.77 -3.87 6.96
CA ALA A 53 -3.54 -3.64 5.54
C ALA A 53 -3.54 -4.97 4.78
N ASP A 54 -3.96 -4.94 3.52
CA ASP A 54 -4.03 -6.12 2.66
C ASP A 54 -2.65 -6.63 2.24
N GLY A 55 -1.64 -5.78 2.37
CA GLY A 55 -0.24 -6.13 2.25
C GLY A 55 0.69 -4.99 2.64
N HIS A 56 1.97 -5.31 2.75
CA HIS A 56 3.05 -4.35 2.97
C HIS A 56 4.20 -4.70 2.02
N GLY A 57 4.84 -3.68 1.45
CA GLY A 57 6.02 -3.88 0.62
C GLY A 57 7.08 -2.82 0.79
N LEU A 58 8.29 -3.16 0.35
CA LEU A 58 9.40 -2.24 0.13
C LEU A 58 9.74 -2.31 -1.35
N TRP A 59 9.58 -1.19 -2.05
CA TRP A 59 9.90 -1.06 -3.46
C TRP A 59 11.13 -0.17 -3.61
N SER A 60 12.17 -0.68 -4.26
CA SER A 60 13.38 0.07 -4.57
C SER A 60 13.46 0.41 -6.05
N SER A 61 13.92 1.63 -6.33
CA SER A 61 14.20 2.14 -7.68
C SER A 61 15.43 3.04 -7.61
N GLY A 62 16.54 2.60 -8.18
CA GLY A 62 17.85 3.24 -7.97
C GLY A 62 18.20 3.22 -6.48
N ASP A 63 18.56 4.39 -5.94
CA ASP A 63 18.97 4.54 -4.53
C ASP A 63 17.79 4.85 -3.59
N THR A 64 16.55 4.81 -4.08
CA THR A 64 15.35 5.13 -3.29
C THR A 64 14.55 3.88 -2.99
N THR A 65 14.33 3.62 -1.69
CA THR A 65 13.43 2.57 -1.19
C THR A 65 12.20 3.21 -0.57
N VAL A 66 11.03 2.87 -1.10
CA VAL A 66 9.74 3.30 -0.56
C VAL A 66 9.06 2.10 0.08
N GLY A 67 8.84 2.19 1.40
CA GLY A 67 7.87 1.32 2.05
C GLY A 67 6.46 1.77 1.78
N PHE A 68 5.50 0.85 1.69
CA PHE A 68 4.09 1.16 1.45
C PHE A 68 3.15 0.13 2.10
N PHE A 69 1.94 0.57 2.44
CA PHE A 69 0.83 -0.31 2.80
C PHE A 69 -0.16 -0.39 1.64
N LEU A 70 -0.72 -1.57 1.38
CA LEU A 70 -1.70 -1.80 0.31
C LEU A 70 -3.11 -1.96 0.90
N GLU A 71 -4.07 -1.26 0.31
CA GLU A 71 -5.52 -1.50 0.45
C GLU A 71 -6.08 -1.78 -0.95
N ALA A 72 -6.32 -3.06 -1.25
CA ALA A 72 -6.80 -3.57 -2.53
C ALA A 72 -8.34 -3.60 -2.52
N ASP A 73 -8.94 -2.62 -3.17
CA ASP A 73 -10.37 -2.39 -3.06
C ASP A 73 -11.18 -3.17 -4.11
N THR A 74 -12.08 -4.03 -3.63
CA THR A 74 -13.04 -4.78 -4.46
C THR A 74 -14.37 -4.06 -4.68
N GLY A 75 -14.49 -2.79 -4.26
CA GLY A 75 -15.72 -1.99 -4.38
C GLY A 75 -16.82 -2.32 -3.37
N THR A 76 -16.57 -3.21 -2.40
CA THR A 76 -17.58 -3.71 -1.45
C THR A 76 -17.69 -2.89 -0.17
N GLU A 77 -16.62 -2.18 0.22
CA GLU A 77 -16.59 -1.35 1.43
C GLU A 77 -17.06 0.09 1.14
N PRO A 78 -17.87 0.73 1.99
CA PRO A 78 -18.19 2.15 1.83
C PRO A 78 -16.95 3.04 1.99
N LEU A 79 -16.79 4.07 1.14
CA LEU A 79 -15.60 4.94 1.15
C LEU A 79 -15.36 5.65 2.48
N GLY A 80 -16.43 6.04 3.20
CA GLY A 80 -16.28 6.64 4.53
C GLY A 80 -15.62 5.69 5.55
N ARG A 81 -15.84 4.38 5.39
CA ARG A 81 -15.19 3.36 6.23
C ARG A 81 -13.73 3.16 5.84
N VAL A 82 -13.43 3.20 4.54
CA VAL A 82 -12.05 3.19 4.02
C VAL A 82 -11.26 4.36 4.59
N VAL A 83 -11.81 5.58 4.56
CA VAL A 83 -11.17 6.78 5.12
C VAL A 83 -11.00 6.66 6.63
N ALA A 84 -12.00 6.13 7.36
CA ALA A 84 -11.91 5.94 8.81
C ALA A 84 -10.78 4.98 9.24
N LYS A 85 -10.31 4.08 8.36
CA LYS A 85 -9.14 3.22 8.64
C LYS A 85 -7.86 4.04 8.84
N LEU A 86 -7.74 5.22 8.21
CA LEU A 86 -6.54 6.06 8.26
C LEU A 86 -6.18 6.51 9.68
N ASP A 87 -7.15 6.57 10.61
CA ASP A 87 -6.88 6.88 12.02
C ASP A 87 -5.92 5.88 12.67
N ARG A 88 -6.00 4.60 12.28
CA ARG A 88 -5.10 3.55 12.78
C ARG A 88 -3.70 3.69 12.22
N TYR A 89 -3.56 4.06 10.95
CA TYR A 89 -2.28 4.37 10.33
C TYR A 89 -1.63 5.60 10.99
N ALA A 90 -2.41 6.65 11.25
CA ALA A 90 -1.92 7.82 11.97
C ALA A 90 -1.45 7.46 13.40
N GLN A 91 -2.17 6.55 14.08
CA GLN A 91 -1.75 6.04 15.38
C GLN A 91 -0.44 5.24 15.31
N LEU A 92 -0.24 4.42 14.27
CA LEU A 92 1.01 3.70 14.04
C LEU A 92 2.19 4.67 13.94
N THR A 93 2.06 5.72 13.11
CA THR A 93 3.11 6.74 12.97
C THR A 93 3.37 7.49 14.27
N ARG A 94 2.33 7.88 15.01
CA ARG A 94 2.49 8.58 16.30
C ARG A 94 3.20 7.75 17.38
N ARG A 95 3.25 6.43 17.24
CA ARG A 95 3.98 5.52 18.12
C ARG A 95 5.44 5.27 17.69
N GLY A 96 5.93 5.99 16.68
CA GLY A 96 7.28 5.83 16.13
C GLY A 96 7.41 4.78 15.03
N GLY A 97 6.28 4.18 14.62
CA GLY A 97 6.22 3.32 13.44
C GLY A 97 6.44 4.09 12.14
N PRO A 98 6.55 3.39 11.00
CA PRO A 98 6.83 4.03 9.72
C PRO A 98 5.69 4.94 9.29
N ARG A 99 6.03 5.99 8.55
CA ARG A 99 5.08 6.86 7.85
C ARG A 99 5.14 6.57 6.36
N TYR A 100 4.63 5.40 6.02
CA TYR A 100 4.50 4.93 4.64
C TYR A 100 3.20 5.41 3.99
N PRO A 101 3.17 5.61 2.65
CA PRO A 101 1.95 5.84 1.93
C PRO A 101 1.03 4.61 2.01
N VAL A 102 -0.25 4.88 2.27
CA VAL A 102 -1.33 3.90 2.06
C VAL A 102 -1.76 3.99 0.60
N LEU A 103 -1.54 2.91 -0.13
CA LEU A 103 -1.88 2.77 -1.54
C LEU A 103 -3.27 2.17 -1.66
N PHE A 104 -4.22 2.93 -2.20
CA PHE A 104 -5.55 2.43 -2.54
C PHE A 104 -5.59 2.03 -4.01
N TRP A 105 -5.72 0.73 -4.26
CA TRP A 105 -5.81 0.19 -5.62
C TRP A 105 -7.26 -0.18 -5.93
N LEU A 106 -7.90 0.58 -6.82
CA LEU A 106 -9.36 0.69 -6.91
C LEU A 106 -9.93 0.10 -8.20
N GLY A 107 -11.12 -0.51 -8.12
CA GLY A 107 -11.74 -1.18 -9.25
C GLY A 107 -12.27 -0.26 -10.36
N SER A 108 -12.33 1.06 -10.15
CA SER A 108 -12.77 2.00 -11.20
C SER A 108 -12.28 3.42 -10.97
N ALA A 109 -12.16 4.20 -12.05
CA ALA A 109 -11.81 5.61 -12.01
C ALA A 109 -12.83 6.47 -11.25
N HIS A 110 -14.13 6.15 -11.34
CA HIS A 110 -15.16 6.87 -10.59
C HIS A 110 -14.98 6.71 -9.08
N ARG A 111 -14.65 5.49 -8.64
CA ARG A 111 -14.37 5.21 -7.23
C ARG A 111 -13.05 5.84 -6.78
N GLU A 112 -12.04 5.84 -7.64
CA GLU A 112 -10.78 6.57 -7.44
C GLU A 112 -11.02 8.07 -7.20
N GLU A 113 -11.75 8.73 -8.10
CA GLU A 113 -12.06 10.15 -7.99
C GLU A 113 -12.81 10.46 -6.67
N HIS A 114 -13.81 9.64 -6.33
CA HIS A 114 -14.59 9.81 -5.11
C HIS A 114 -13.74 9.62 -3.85
N LEU A 115 -12.89 8.60 -3.81
CA LEU A 115 -11.99 8.38 -2.68
C LEU A 115 -10.97 9.52 -2.59
N HIS A 116 -10.34 9.90 -3.69
CA HIS A 116 -9.30 10.93 -3.74
C HIS A 116 -9.76 12.27 -3.16
N ARG A 117 -11.02 12.65 -3.41
CA ARG A 117 -11.64 13.86 -2.83
C ARG A 117 -11.83 13.80 -1.31
N LEU A 118 -11.87 12.59 -0.74
CA LEU A 118 -12.00 12.37 0.70
C LEU A 118 -10.64 12.19 1.39
N LEU A 119 -9.58 11.93 0.64
CA LEU A 119 -8.23 11.75 1.18
C LEU A 119 -7.60 13.10 1.57
N GLY A 120 -6.82 13.07 2.65
CA GLY A 120 -6.11 14.20 3.20
C GLY A 120 -5.58 13.89 4.60
N GLY A 121 -4.96 14.88 5.25
CA GLY A 121 -4.48 14.76 6.63
C GLY A 121 -3.04 14.27 6.75
N GLU A 122 -2.73 13.64 7.89
CA GLU A 122 -1.35 13.33 8.30
C GLU A 122 -0.76 12.08 7.61
N VAL A 123 -1.59 11.14 7.18
CA VAL A 123 -1.15 9.87 6.58
C VAL A 123 -0.97 10.06 5.07
N PRO A 124 0.24 9.86 4.51
CA PRO A 124 0.41 9.90 3.08
C PRO A 124 -0.47 8.84 2.42
N CYS A 125 -1.17 9.20 1.37
CA CYS A 125 -2.04 8.28 0.63
C CYS A 125 -1.84 8.51 -0.87
N ALA A 126 -1.99 7.45 -1.65
CA ALA A 126 -2.06 7.56 -3.10
C ALA A 126 -3.09 6.59 -3.66
N THR A 127 -3.69 6.97 -4.78
CA THR A 127 -4.72 6.17 -5.45
C THR A 127 -4.28 5.77 -6.86
N ALA A 128 -4.66 4.57 -7.28
CA ALA A 128 -4.53 4.09 -8.65
C ALA A 128 -5.66 3.11 -8.95
N THR A 129 -5.89 2.79 -10.22
CA THR A 129 -6.90 1.79 -10.62
C THR A 129 -6.28 0.43 -10.97
N HIS A 130 -7.05 -0.65 -10.85
CA HIS A 130 -6.62 -2.01 -11.20
C HIS A 130 -6.14 -2.18 -12.64
N ALA A 131 -6.59 -1.30 -13.55
CA ALA A 131 -6.19 -1.32 -14.95
C ALA A 131 -4.74 -0.84 -15.16
N ALA A 132 -4.19 -0.08 -14.21
CA ALA A 132 -2.84 0.45 -14.29
C ALA A 132 -1.80 -0.55 -13.79
N ASP A 133 -0.57 -0.48 -14.34
CA ASP A 133 0.59 -1.18 -13.78
C ASP A 133 1.06 -0.41 -12.53
N PRO A 134 1.06 -1.02 -11.34
CA PRO A 134 1.45 -0.34 -10.10
C PRO A 134 2.91 0.14 -10.06
N ALA A 135 3.79 -0.35 -10.93
CA ALA A 135 5.18 0.12 -11.00
C ALA A 135 5.36 1.39 -11.85
N ASP A 136 4.37 1.73 -12.68
CA ASP A 136 4.42 2.92 -13.54
C ASP A 136 4.08 4.21 -12.78
N ALA A 137 4.16 5.34 -13.49
CA ALA A 137 3.76 6.65 -12.98
C ALA A 137 2.23 6.78 -12.91
N VAL A 138 1.60 5.95 -12.07
CA VAL A 138 0.15 5.79 -12.00
C VAL A 138 -0.43 6.27 -10.68
N TRP A 139 0.38 6.62 -9.70
CA TRP A 139 -0.09 6.94 -8.36
C TRP A 139 -0.48 8.40 -8.24
N LEU A 140 -1.76 8.66 -8.00
CA LEU A 140 -2.26 10.01 -7.72
C LEU A 140 -2.18 10.25 -6.21
N ALA A 141 -1.15 10.98 -5.77
CA ALA A 141 -0.92 11.30 -4.36
C ALA A 141 -2.00 12.26 -3.84
N ALA A 142 -2.50 12.02 -2.62
CA ALA A 142 -3.55 12.83 -2.01
C ALA A 142 -3.21 14.33 -2.03
N GLY A 143 -4.18 15.17 -2.39
CA GLY A 143 -3.98 16.63 -2.52
C GLY A 143 -3.24 17.07 -3.79
N THR A 144 -2.89 16.15 -4.69
CA THR A 144 -2.23 16.46 -5.96
C THR A 144 -3.10 16.12 -7.18
N THR A 145 -2.67 16.56 -8.36
CA THR A 145 -3.32 16.29 -9.66
C THR A 145 -2.43 15.52 -10.64
N ALA A 146 -1.14 15.34 -10.31
CA ALA A 146 -0.19 14.61 -11.15
C ALA A 146 -0.01 13.18 -10.63
N ARG A 147 0.09 12.23 -11.56
CA ARG A 147 0.45 10.85 -11.22
C ARG A 147 1.97 10.70 -11.16
N VAL A 148 2.45 9.93 -10.20
CA VAL A 148 3.87 9.70 -9.93
C VAL A 148 4.18 8.22 -9.80
N ARG A 149 5.46 7.83 -9.81
CA ARG A 149 5.87 6.43 -9.56
C ARG A 149 5.86 6.15 -8.06
N LEU A 150 5.93 4.87 -7.67
CA LEU A 150 6.08 4.49 -6.26
C LEU A 150 7.28 5.17 -5.59
N ALA A 151 8.42 5.24 -6.28
CA ALA A 151 9.66 5.82 -5.75
C ALA A 151 9.57 7.34 -5.48
N ASP A 152 8.59 8.02 -6.07
CA ASP A 152 8.38 9.45 -5.90
C ASP A 152 7.40 9.76 -4.75
N LEU A 153 6.79 8.73 -4.13
CA LEU A 153 5.88 8.92 -3.02
C LEU A 153 6.64 9.18 -1.71
N PRO A 154 6.13 10.07 -0.83
CA PRO A 154 6.76 10.32 0.45
C PRO A 154 6.73 9.06 1.31
N SER A 155 7.90 8.62 1.77
CA SER A 155 8.08 7.43 2.60
C SER A 155 9.09 7.73 3.69
N ASP A 156 8.75 7.39 4.93
CA ASP A 156 9.66 7.49 6.08
C ASP A 156 9.59 6.17 6.85
N HIS A 157 10.75 5.54 7.02
CA HIS A 157 10.91 4.23 7.65
C HIS A 157 10.63 4.25 9.17
N GLY A 158 10.46 5.43 9.75
CA GLY A 158 10.20 5.61 11.17
C GLY A 158 11.48 5.50 12.00
N GLN A 159 11.32 5.22 13.29
CA GLN A 159 12.46 5.12 14.22
C GLN A 159 12.81 3.65 14.48
N PRO A 160 14.08 3.32 14.79
CA PRO A 160 14.50 2.00 15.23
C PRO A 160 14.06 1.76 16.68
N VAL A 161 12.76 1.55 16.87
CA VAL A 161 12.14 1.20 18.15
C VAL A 161 11.62 -0.24 18.07
N ALA A 162 11.53 -0.93 19.21
CA ALA A 162 11.11 -2.33 19.26
C ALA A 162 9.73 -2.62 18.61
N ASP A 163 8.84 -1.62 18.58
CA ASP A 163 7.51 -1.72 17.96
C ASP A 163 7.53 -1.48 16.43
N ASN A 164 8.68 -1.15 15.84
CA ASN A 164 8.83 -0.94 14.40
C ASN A 164 9.55 -2.13 13.74
N PRO A 165 8.82 -3.06 13.11
CA PRO A 165 9.37 -4.28 12.49
C PRO A 165 10.16 -4.01 11.20
N THR A 166 10.38 -2.74 10.86
CA THR A 166 11.25 -2.31 9.76
C THR A 166 12.72 -2.44 10.12
N PHE A 167 13.05 -2.40 11.41
CA PHE A 167 14.42 -2.52 11.92
C PHE A 167 14.58 -3.82 12.71
N ASP A 168 15.80 -4.33 12.78
CA ASP A 168 16.16 -5.39 13.73
C ASP A 168 16.49 -4.83 15.14
N ASP A 169 16.85 -5.73 16.05
CA ASP A 169 17.17 -5.40 17.44
C ASP A 169 18.40 -4.47 17.59
N ASP A 170 19.28 -4.43 16.57
CA ASP A 170 20.45 -3.56 16.50
C ASP A 170 20.13 -2.21 15.83
N GLY A 171 18.88 -2.00 15.39
CA GLY A 171 18.42 -0.79 14.72
C GLY A 171 18.81 -0.71 13.25
N VAL A 172 19.20 -1.84 12.63
CA VAL A 172 19.53 -1.92 11.21
C VAL A 172 18.26 -2.05 10.40
N PHE A 173 18.17 -1.25 9.33
CA PHE A 173 17.04 -1.31 8.40
C PHE A 173 17.02 -2.65 7.66
N LEU A 174 15.88 -3.33 7.72
CA LEU A 174 15.66 -4.58 7.00
C LEU A 174 15.09 -4.24 5.62
N THR A 175 15.75 -4.66 4.55
CA THR A 175 15.15 -4.70 3.20
C THR A 175 14.40 -6.00 3.03
#